data_AF-A0A0K0DG28-F1
#
_entry.id   AF-A0A0K0DG28-F1
#
_cell.length_a   1.000
_cell.length_b   1.000
_cell.length_c   1.000
_cell.angle_alpha   90.00
_cell.angle_beta   90.00
_cell.angle_gamma   90.00
#
_symmetry.space_group_name_H-M   'P 1'
#
loop_
_entity.id
_entity.type
_entity.pdbx_description
1 polymer ?
#
loop_
_entity_poly.entity_id
_entity_poly.type
_entity_poly.pdbx_seq_one_letter_code
_entity_poly.pdbx_strand_id
1 'polypeptide(L)'
;MLVRHECVDVISGLSLHSVDLEDVPEAMIGGSSGKRRSVGAEGIDGVSAGKAAAIAALTRIVCSKRTTEKLPIQQLANFLSAIHEALIEKDRLVLCSLFFYGQNLFRLGLAGIEAILPHYLFALDIVLIESSKLRLHPSISEVEMRRACLKGLSSVVCWPTTFGMNKIPQLTDSSNLKSSAVTYLQLRSRIYKTLVFNLRNETDSVNLQLTLAMCTVLMEESCSYDLGLTEEERHEMIRITTQQHGTQTPEKGLCVSFVRGFVSAICDRICRPEWAGEHSISLAAIDVLNCLSHLHPSVLFNNKDVSTGSLIVASLCRFIETQLGKPPPLHSKDLHSTVVAAYSSIAVWLNAAPILAECEGVLNTVAEAIQLGVTGSKKDSSPENCKAASKRVLEAAEYLMHSLFFVVGRCGEAICDERRLLYTYGPAAIDTTKFFHVLINGDTLLSLHEASHITELSNGENFLKAMQRCFIHWFSSGLKYILRRLIGYR
;
A
#
# COMPACT_ATOMS: atom_id res chain seq x y z
N MET A 1 21.42 47.65 25.21
CA MET A 1 20.57 48.68 25.83
C MET A 1 19.79 49.32 24.69
N LEU A 2 18.45 49.27 24.74
CA LEU A 2 17.46 49.63 23.69
C LEU A 2 17.47 48.70 22.46
N VAL A 3 16.62 47.67 22.33
CA VAL A 3 15.14 47.58 22.32
C VAL A 3 14.51 48.37 21.15
N ARG A 4 13.90 47.61 20.23
CA ARG A 4 12.86 48.01 19.25
C ARG A 4 13.29 49.00 18.16
N HIS A 5 13.77 48.53 17.00
CA HIS A 5 13.44 49.18 15.70
C HIS A 5 13.77 48.48 14.36
N GLU A 6 13.96 47.16 14.24
CA GLU A 6 14.39 46.59 12.93
C GLU A 6 13.58 45.36 12.46
N CYS A 7 12.27 45.33 12.71
CA CYS A 7 11.33 44.40 12.07
C CYS A 7 10.56 45.03 10.89
N VAL A 8 11.01 46.17 10.34
CA VAL A 8 10.30 46.90 9.27
C VAL A 8 11.10 47.01 7.96
N ASP A 9 12.42 46.76 7.95
CA ASP A 9 13.26 47.00 6.76
C ASP A 9 13.52 45.78 5.86
N VAL A 10 12.84 44.66 6.09
CA VAL A 10 12.89 43.49 5.18
C VAL A 10 11.70 43.47 4.20
N ILE A 11 10.74 44.40 4.35
CA ILE A 11 9.55 44.49 3.49
C ILE A 11 9.72 45.53 2.36
N SER A 12 10.75 46.40 2.40
CA SER A 12 10.90 47.51 1.44
C SER A 12 11.72 47.20 0.18
N GLY A 13 12.22 45.96 0.01
CA GLY A 13 13.17 45.63 -1.06
C GLY A 13 12.70 44.65 -2.14
N LEU A 14 11.49 44.09 -2.06
CA LEU A 14 11.02 43.09 -3.01
C LEU A 14 9.86 43.65 -3.84
N SER A 15 10.10 43.75 -5.15
CA SER A 15 9.16 44.22 -6.16
C SER A 15 7.80 43.54 -6.01
N LEU A 16 6.78 44.35 -5.70
CA LEU A 16 5.40 43.98 -5.38
C LEU A 16 4.54 43.65 -6.61
N HIS A 17 5.11 43.18 -7.71
CA HIS A 17 4.38 43.03 -8.98
C HIS A 17 3.87 41.62 -9.33
N SER A 18 3.84 40.66 -8.39
CA SER A 18 3.11 39.41 -8.66
C SER A 18 2.54 38.68 -7.43
N VAL A 19 2.28 39.38 -6.33
CA VAL A 19 1.56 38.78 -5.20
C VAL A 19 0.10 39.24 -5.28
N ASP A 20 -0.76 38.39 -5.84
CA ASP A 20 -2.21 38.53 -5.64
C ASP A 20 -2.46 38.38 -4.13
N LEU A 21 -2.75 39.51 -3.49
CA LEU A 21 -3.00 39.66 -2.06
C LEU A 21 -4.48 39.44 -1.70
N GLU A 22 -5.29 38.85 -2.59
CA GLU A 22 -6.74 38.71 -2.38
C GLU A 22 -7.16 37.57 -1.43
N ASP A 23 -6.23 36.76 -0.90
CA ASP A 23 -6.54 35.72 0.09
C ASP A 23 -5.89 35.97 1.46
N VAL A 24 -6.05 37.18 1.99
CA VAL A 24 -5.96 37.37 3.46
C VAL A 24 -7.38 37.18 4.01
N PRO A 25 -7.65 36.14 4.83
CA PRO A 25 -8.96 35.99 5.43
C PRO A 25 -9.30 37.23 6.25
N GLU A 26 -10.42 37.89 5.94
CA GLU A 26 -10.96 39.07 6.65
C GLU A 26 -11.20 38.85 8.15
N ALA A 27 -10.91 37.66 8.70
CA ALA A 27 -11.04 37.32 10.10
C ALA A 27 -9.96 37.93 11.03
N MET A 28 -9.01 38.73 10.53
CA MET A 28 -7.93 39.32 11.35
C MET A 28 -7.93 40.85 11.46
N ILE A 29 -8.96 41.54 10.95
CA ILE A 29 -9.13 42.99 11.19
C ILE A 29 -10.13 43.17 12.34
N GLY A 30 -9.62 43.20 13.57
CA GLY A 30 -10.44 43.33 14.78
C GLY A 30 -9.83 44.28 15.81
N GLY A 31 -9.54 45.52 15.40
CA GLY A 31 -9.15 46.60 16.30
C GLY A 31 -10.36 47.34 16.89
N SER A 32 -10.57 47.15 18.20
CA SER A 32 -11.23 48.07 19.15
C SER A 32 -12.75 48.25 19.14
N SER A 33 -13.29 48.16 20.37
CA SER A 33 -14.56 48.66 20.90
C SER A 33 -15.83 47.79 20.72
N GLY A 34 -16.27 47.17 21.82
CA GLY A 34 -17.59 46.53 21.90
C GLY A 34 -17.65 45.34 22.86
N LYS A 35 -17.89 45.62 24.13
CA LYS A 35 -18.04 44.65 25.22
C LYS A 35 -19.29 43.78 25.00
N ARG A 36 -19.17 42.57 24.46
CA ARG A 36 -20.19 41.50 24.58
C ARG A 36 -19.55 40.13 24.79
N ARG A 37 -19.91 39.51 25.91
CA ARG A 37 -19.60 38.12 26.27
C ARG A 37 -20.26 37.17 25.26
N SER A 38 -19.47 36.27 24.68
CA SER A 38 -19.98 35.00 24.15
C SER A 38 -18.98 33.88 24.45
N VAL A 39 -19.51 32.85 25.07
CA VAL A 39 -18.85 31.62 25.51
C VAL A 39 -18.42 30.80 24.29
N GLY A 40 -17.16 30.34 24.23
CA GLY A 40 -16.77 29.24 23.32
C GLY A 40 -15.47 29.33 22.51
N ALA A 41 -14.61 30.34 22.69
CA ALA A 41 -13.27 30.35 22.08
C ALA A 41 -12.22 30.51 23.19
N GLU A 42 -11.64 29.39 23.64
CA GLU A 42 -10.38 29.47 24.40
C GLU A 42 -9.34 30.15 23.51
N GLY A 43 -8.80 31.25 24.05
CA GLY A 43 -8.14 32.29 23.27
C GLY A 43 -6.89 31.80 22.56
N ILE A 44 -6.85 32.04 21.25
CA ILE A 44 -5.61 32.01 20.48
C ILE A 44 -4.71 33.12 21.04
N ASP A 45 -3.53 32.77 21.56
CA ASP A 45 -2.54 33.74 21.99
C ASP A 45 -2.13 34.62 20.80
N GLY A 46 -2.23 35.93 20.95
CA GLY A 46 -1.85 36.89 19.90
C GLY A 46 -0.39 36.73 19.48
N VAL A 47 0.49 36.25 20.37
CA VAL A 47 1.89 35.96 20.05
C VAL A 47 1.98 34.73 19.13
N SER A 48 1.31 33.62 19.45
CA SER A 48 1.26 32.43 18.59
C SER A 48 0.63 32.73 17.23
N ALA A 49 -0.43 33.55 17.18
CA ALA A 49 -1.03 34.00 15.92
C ALA A 49 -0.05 34.82 15.07
N GLY A 50 0.68 35.75 15.69
CA GLY A 50 1.72 36.53 15.02
C GLY A 50 2.86 35.66 14.48
N LYS A 51 3.36 34.71 15.29
CA LYS A 51 4.38 33.72 14.87
C LYS A 51 3.88 32.87 13.69
N ALA A 52 2.64 32.39 13.76
CA ALA A 52 2.03 31.57 12.72
C ALA A 52 1.91 32.33 11.39
N ALA A 53 1.45 33.59 11.44
CA ALA A 53 1.38 34.46 10.28
C ALA A 53 2.76 34.77 9.67
N ALA A 54 3.77 35.02 10.50
CA ALA A 54 5.14 35.26 10.06
C ALA A 54 5.75 34.03 9.38
N ILE A 55 5.62 32.84 9.98
CA ILE A 55 6.06 31.58 9.37
C ILE A 55 5.32 31.32 8.06
N ALA A 56 4.00 31.51 8.02
CA ALA A 56 3.22 31.36 6.79
C ALA A 56 3.72 32.29 5.67
N ALA A 57 4.00 33.56 5.98
CA ALA A 57 4.53 34.51 5.01
C ALA A 57 5.92 34.11 4.50
N LEU A 58 6.85 33.79 5.40
CA LEU A 58 8.21 33.39 5.04
C LEU A 58 8.22 32.10 4.21
N THR A 59 7.46 31.09 4.63
CA THR A 59 7.37 29.82 3.92
C THR A 59 6.77 30.01 2.52
N ARG A 60 5.73 30.84 2.36
CA ARG A 60 5.18 31.14 1.02
C ARG A 60 6.20 31.84 0.12
N ILE A 61 6.90 32.84 0.63
CA ILE A 61 7.95 33.56 -0.13
C ILE A 61 9.01 32.55 -0.60
N VAL A 62 9.56 31.76 0.31
CA VAL A 62 10.62 30.79 -0.03
C VAL A 62 10.10 29.68 -0.94
N CYS A 63 8.89 29.18 -0.73
CA CYS A 63 8.29 28.13 -1.57
C CYS A 63 7.78 28.61 -2.92
N SER A 64 7.63 29.93 -3.13
CA SER A 64 7.31 30.51 -4.43
C SER A 64 8.52 30.66 -5.36
N LYS A 65 9.72 30.44 -4.80
CA LYS A 65 11.01 30.61 -5.49
C LYS A 65 11.04 29.83 -6.82
N ARG A 66 11.40 30.54 -7.90
CA ARG A 66 11.66 29.92 -9.21
C ARG A 66 13.10 29.41 -9.29
N THR A 67 13.35 28.46 -10.18
CA THR A 67 14.65 27.75 -10.32
C THR A 67 15.87 28.66 -10.51
N THR A 68 15.70 29.88 -11.01
CA THR A 68 16.79 30.84 -11.28
C THR A 68 17.09 31.82 -10.15
N GLU A 69 16.21 31.94 -9.15
CA GLU A 69 16.39 32.90 -8.06
C GLU A 69 17.47 32.41 -7.08
N LYS A 70 18.30 33.33 -6.56
CA LYS A 70 19.32 33.00 -5.56
C LYS A 70 18.93 33.64 -4.24
N LEU A 71 18.71 32.80 -3.22
CA LEU A 71 18.53 33.26 -1.84
C LEU A 71 19.93 33.45 -1.22
N PRO A 72 20.26 34.65 -0.70
CA PRO A 72 21.47 34.86 0.05
C PRO A 72 21.59 33.86 1.21
N ILE A 73 22.80 33.34 1.44
CA ILE A 73 23.06 32.31 2.45
C ILE A 73 22.58 32.75 3.85
N GLN A 74 22.77 34.03 4.20
CA GLN A 74 22.33 34.57 5.48
C GLN A 74 20.80 34.54 5.64
N GLN A 75 20.05 34.88 4.59
CA GLN A 75 18.59 34.87 4.64
C GLN A 75 18.06 33.44 4.72
N LEU A 76 18.68 32.52 3.98
CA LEU A 76 18.35 31.10 4.05
C LEU A 76 18.64 30.53 5.44
N ALA A 77 19.80 30.85 6.04
CA ALA A 77 20.16 30.41 7.38
C ALA A 77 19.15 30.93 8.42
N ASN A 78 18.78 32.21 8.36
CA ASN A 78 17.77 32.79 9.26
C ASN A 78 16.40 32.13 9.10
N PHE A 79 15.99 31.85 7.85
CA PHE A 79 14.74 31.13 7.56
C PHE A 79 14.73 29.71 8.12
N LEU A 80 15.80 28.93 7.90
CA LEU A 80 15.93 27.58 8.43
C LEU A 80 16.01 27.57 9.96
N SER A 81 16.65 28.57 10.58
CA SER A 81 16.66 28.74 12.03
C SER A 81 15.26 28.98 12.58
N ALA A 82 14.48 29.87 11.95
CA ALA A 82 13.10 30.14 12.34
C ALA A 82 12.19 28.90 12.23
N ILE A 83 12.37 28.10 11.16
CA ILE A 83 11.67 26.81 11.04
C ILE A 83 12.10 25.85 12.14
N HIS A 84 13.40 25.73 12.40
CA HIS A 84 13.93 24.83 13.42
C HIS A 84 13.38 25.17 14.80
N GLU A 85 13.35 26.45 15.17
CA GLU A 85 12.74 26.94 16.42
C GLU A 85 11.25 26.57 16.49
N ALA A 86 10.48 26.80 15.43
CA ALA A 86 9.07 26.42 15.37
C ALA A 86 8.86 24.91 15.57
N LEU A 87 9.72 24.08 14.99
CA LEU A 87 9.68 22.62 15.13
C LEU A 87 10.03 22.14 16.55
N ILE A 88 10.86 22.89 17.28
CA ILE A 88 11.23 22.60 18.67
C ILE A 88 10.12 23.05 19.63
N GLU A 89 9.61 24.27 19.47
CA GLU A 89 8.55 24.85 20.31
C GLU A 89 7.25 24.05 20.23
N LYS A 90 6.93 23.51 19.04
CA LYS A 90 5.74 22.69 18.77
C LYS A 90 4.43 23.40 19.09
N ASP A 91 4.39 24.72 18.94
CA ASP A 91 3.14 25.47 18.96
C ASP A 91 2.23 24.97 17.82
N ARG A 92 1.02 24.54 18.17
CA ARG A 92 0.08 23.90 17.22
C ARG A 92 -0.24 24.81 16.04
N LEU A 93 -0.48 26.09 16.30
CA LEU A 93 -0.92 27.04 15.28
C LEU A 93 0.23 27.35 14.31
N VAL A 94 1.44 27.52 14.85
CA VAL A 94 2.65 27.73 14.06
C VAL A 94 2.97 26.50 13.20
N LEU A 95 2.91 25.29 13.78
CA LEU A 95 3.12 24.05 13.03
C LEU A 95 2.10 23.88 11.90
N CYS A 96 0.81 24.13 12.15
CA CYS A 96 -0.21 24.07 11.11
C CYS A 96 0.10 25.01 9.95
N SER A 97 0.52 26.25 10.26
CA SER A 97 0.92 27.22 9.26
C SER A 97 2.14 26.76 8.46
N LEU A 98 3.17 26.25 9.15
CA LEU A 98 4.38 25.71 8.51
C LEU A 98 4.04 24.58 7.52
N PHE A 99 3.28 23.57 7.95
CA PHE A 99 2.97 22.42 7.10
C PHE A 99 2.02 22.77 5.97
N PHE A 100 1.04 23.64 6.21
CA PHE A 100 0.06 24.00 5.20
C PHE A 100 0.69 24.79 4.05
N TYR A 101 1.55 25.77 4.34
CA TYR A 101 2.23 26.57 3.32
C TYR A 101 3.56 25.95 2.85
N GLY A 102 4.13 25.02 3.61
CA GLY A 102 5.44 24.40 3.37
C GLY A 102 5.41 23.05 2.63
N GLN A 103 4.32 22.72 1.94
CA GLN A 103 4.15 21.42 1.26
C GLN A 103 5.28 21.07 0.27
N ASN A 104 5.94 22.08 -0.31
CA ASN A 104 7.02 21.93 -1.28
C ASN A 104 8.40 22.22 -0.70
N LEU A 105 8.54 22.44 0.60
CA LEU A 105 9.77 22.91 1.23
C LEU A 105 11.01 22.07 0.85
N PHE A 106 10.90 20.74 0.92
CA PHE A 106 12.00 19.82 0.59
C PHE A 106 12.21 19.60 -0.92
N ARG A 107 11.29 20.05 -1.78
CA ARG A 107 11.42 19.94 -3.25
C ARG A 107 12.29 21.03 -3.86
N LEU A 108 12.60 22.07 -3.09
CA LEU A 108 13.32 23.26 -3.57
C LEU A 108 14.85 23.09 -3.61
N GLY A 109 15.39 21.99 -3.05
CA GLY A 109 16.84 21.77 -2.98
C GLY A 109 17.58 22.86 -2.18
N LEU A 110 16.98 23.34 -1.09
CA LEU A 110 17.59 24.35 -0.23
C LEU A 110 18.79 23.77 0.52
N ALA A 111 19.93 24.45 0.45
CA ALA A 111 21.13 24.00 1.16
C ALA A 111 20.90 23.98 2.68
N GLY A 112 21.21 22.85 3.33
CA GLY A 112 21.11 22.69 4.79
C GLY A 112 19.72 22.30 5.29
N ILE A 113 18.74 22.14 4.41
CA ILE A 113 17.38 21.72 4.78
C ILE A 113 17.34 20.32 5.40
N GLU A 114 18.33 19.49 5.08
CA GLU A 114 18.46 18.14 5.59
C GLU A 114 18.55 18.10 7.12
N ALA A 115 19.14 19.14 7.71
CA ALA A 115 19.36 19.23 9.14
C ALA A 115 18.07 19.36 9.96
N ILE A 116 17.01 19.94 9.37
CA ILE A 116 15.71 20.09 10.03
C ILE A 116 14.80 18.86 9.85
N LEU A 117 15.13 17.94 8.94
CA LEU A 117 14.26 16.83 8.54
C LEU A 117 13.80 15.93 9.71
N PRO A 118 14.67 15.51 10.66
CA PRO A 118 14.24 14.65 11.77
C PRO A 118 13.17 15.32 12.66
N HIS A 119 13.33 16.63 12.90
CA HIS A 119 12.39 17.44 13.66
C HIS A 119 11.11 17.71 12.88
N TYR A 120 11.23 17.94 11.58
CA TYR A 120 10.09 18.12 10.67
C TYR A 120 9.18 16.89 10.68
N LEU A 121 9.74 15.68 10.49
CA LEU A 121 8.95 14.45 10.55
C LEU A 121 8.35 14.21 11.95
N PHE A 122 9.02 14.65 13.02
CA PHE A 122 8.47 14.57 14.37
C PHE A 122 7.27 15.47 14.60
N ALA A 123 7.36 16.73 14.20
CA ALA A 123 6.23 17.64 14.27
C ALA A 123 5.10 17.22 13.32
N LEU A 124 5.42 16.63 12.17
CA LEU A 124 4.45 16.13 11.20
C LEU A 124 3.60 15.01 11.81
N ASP A 125 4.22 14.07 12.52
CA ASP A 125 3.49 13.01 13.24
C ASP A 125 2.53 13.59 14.29
N ILE A 126 2.95 14.62 15.03
CA ILE A 126 2.09 15.29 16.01
C ILE A 126 0.86 15.87 15.32
N VAL A 127 1.06 16.66 14.25
CA VAL A 127 -0.04 17.32 13.54
C VAL A 127 -0.98 16.30 12.90
N LEU A 128 -0.46 15.23 12.29
CA LEU A 128 -1.29 14.16 11.73
C LEU A 128 -2.15 13.46 12.79
N ILE A 129 -1.59 13.16 13.97
CA ILE A 129 -2.30 12.47 15.05
C ILE A 129 -3.31 13.38 15.74
N GLU A 130 -2.95 14.64 16.02
CA GLU A 130 -3.86 15.55 16.72
C GLU A 130 -4.99 16.05 15.81
N SER A 131 -4.73 16.28 14.53
CA SER A 131 -5.76 16.69 13.55
C SER A 131 -6.78 15.59 13.23
N SER A 132 -6.57 14.35 13.67
CA SER A 132 -7.59 13.30 13.60
C SER A 132 -8.55 13.33 14.80
N LYS A 133 -8.28 14.18 15.80
CA LYS A 133 -9.03 14.25 17.07
C LYS A 133 -9.66 15.61 17.31
N LEU A 134 -9.02 16.68 16.85
CA LEU A 134 -9.46 18.05 17.09
C LEU A 134 -9.00 19.00 15.98
N ARG A 135 -9.71 20.13 15.87
CA ARG A 135 -9.36 21.22 14.97
C ARG A 135 -8.18 22.01 15.50
N LEU A 136 -7.06 21.99 14.78
CA LEU A 136 -5.81 22.64 15.20
C LEU A 136 -5.66 24.09 14.76
N HIS A 137 -6.37 24.50 13.70
CA HIS A 137 -6.28 25.83 13.12
C HIS A 137 -7.68 26.39 12.81
N PRO A 138 -7.96 27.68 13.10
CA PRO A 138 -9.29 28.26 12.89
C PRO A 138 -9.69 28.30 11.42
N SER A 139 -8.76 28.53 10.50
CA SER A 139 -9.06 28.71 9.06
C SER A 139 -8.77 27.50 8.17
N ILE A 140 -8.10 26.46 8.68
CA ILE A 140 -7.69 25.30 7.87
C ILE A 140 -8.48 24.09 8.37
N SER A 141 -9.11 23.35 7.47
CA SER A 141 -9.85 22.14 7.86
C SER A 141 -8.89 21.02 8.26
N GLU A 142 -9.36 20.11 9.11
CA GLU A 142 -8.58 18.95 9.57
C GLU A 142 -8.13 18.05 8.40
N VAL A 143 -9.01 17.87 7.40
CA VAL A 143 -8.74 17.07 6.20
C VAL A 143 -7.63 17.70 5.34
N GLU A 144 -7.72 19.01 5.10
CA GLU A 144 -6.70 19.74 4.33
C GLU A 144 -5.37 19.81 5.09
N MET A 145 -5.42 19.91 6.41
CA MET A 145 -4.21 19.87 7.23
C MET A 145 -3.51 18.51 7.10
N ARG A 146 -4.24 17.39 7.22
CA ARG A 146 -3.67 16.06 6.97
C ARG A 146 -3.15 15.93 5.54
N ARG A 147 -3.87 16.47 4.55
CA ARG A 147 -3.43 16.49 3.16
C ARG A 147 -2.11 17.21 2.97
N ALA A 148 -1.95 18.38 3.57
CA ALA A 148 -0.72 19.16 3.49
C ALA A 148 0.45 18.42 4.15
N CYS A 149 0.23 17.82 5.31
CA CYS A 149 1.22 16.95 5.95
C CYS A 149 1.62 15.76 5.06
N LEU A 150 0.65 15.05 4.47
CA LEU A 150 0.94 13.93 3.57
C LEU A 150 1.70 14.36 2.31
N LYS A 151 1.40 15.54 1.75
CA LYS A 151 2.18 16.11 0.63
C LYS A 151 3.61 16.44 1.07
N GLY A 152 3.79 17.03 2.25
CA GLY A 152 5.11 17.25 2.84
C GLY A 152 5.88 15.93 3.03
N LEU A 153 5.23 14.91 3.57
CA LEU A 153 5.81 13.56 3.73
C LEU A 153 6.21 12.95 2.38
N SER A 154 5.37 13.09 1.35
CA SER A 154 5.63 12.55 0.02
C SER A 154 6.91 13.12 -0.62
N SER A 155 7.28 14.36 -0.28
CA SER A 155 8.50 14.99 -0.81
C SER A 155 9.79 14.38 -0.28
N VAL A 156 9.71 13.62 0.82
CA VAL A 156 10.87 13.03 1.51
C VAL A 156 10.76 11.51 1.67
N VAL A 157 9.73 10.88 1.11
CA VAL A 157 9.44 9.45 1.31
C VAL A 157 10.59 8.53 0.86
N CYS A 158 11.30 8.91 -0.22
CA CYS A 158 12.44 8.16 -0.77
C CYS A 158 13.78 8.50 -0.08
N TRP A 159 13.87 9.58 0.69
CA TRP A 159 15.16 10.03 1.24
C TRP A 159 15.88 8.96 2.08
N PRO A 160 15.20 8.14 2.90
CA PRO A 160 15.86 7.09 3.66
C PRO A 160 16.59 6.05 2.81
N THR A 161 16.08 5.75 1.61
CA THR A 161 16.69 4.78 0.67
C THR A 161 17.64 5.45 -0.29
N THR A 162 17.37 6.69 -0.72
CA THR A 162 18.28 7.48 -1.56
C THR A 162 19.60 7.80 -0.87
N PHE A 163 19.55 8.21 0.41
CA PHE A 163 20.74 8.59 1.16
C PHE A 163 21.26 7.49 2.10
N GLY A 164 20.44 6.47 2.38
CA GLY A 164 20.86 5.29 3.12
C GLY A 164 21.48 5.60 4.49
N MET A 165 22.68 5.05 4.72
CA MET A 165 23.41 5.20 5.98
C MET A 165 24.15 6.53 6.14
N ASN A 166 24.06 7.43 5.18
CA ASN A 166 24.70 8.73 5.28
C ASN A 166 24.19 9.48 6.52
N LYS A 167 25.10 10.25 7.13
CA LYS A 167 24.79 11.07 8.30
C LYS A 167 23.95 12.27 7.90
N ILE A 168 22.96 12.57 8.73
CA ILE A 168 22.18 13.80 8.62
C ILE A 168 22.96 14.92 9.32
N PRO A 169 23.17 16.08 8.68
CA PRO A 169 23.77 17.24 9.34
C PRO A 169 23.02 17.57 10.63
N GLN A 170 23.75 17.78 11.73
CA GLN A 170 23.15 18.05 13.04
C GLN A 170 23.18 19.55 13.32
N LEU A 171 22.06 20.09 13.84
CA LEU A 171 22.00 21.45 14.38
C LEU A 171 22.44 21.43 15.85
N THR A 172 23.18 22.46 16.27
CA THR A 172 23.54 22.68 17.68
C THR A 172 22.28 22.64 18.55
N ASP A 173 22.38 22.04 19.74
CA ASP A 173 21.29 21.85 20.74
C ASP A 173 20.23 20.76 20.46
N SER A 174 20.34 20.01 19.36
CA SER A 174 19.32 19.01 18.99
C SER A 174 19.60 17.55 19.43
N SER A 175 20.80 17.27 19.95
CA SER A 175 21.28 15.90 20.21
C SER A 175 20.46 15.11 21.26
N ASN A 176 19.78 15.80 22.17
CA ASN A 176 19.01 15.18 23.27
C ASN A 176 17.50 15.08 23.01
N LEU A 177 17.03 15.51 21.84
CA LEU A 177 15.60 15.47 21.51
C LEU A 177 15.18 14.06 21.06
N LYS A 178 13.98 13.62 21.47
CA LYS A 178 13.37 12.34 21.04
C LYS A 178 13.20 12.21 19.51
N SER A 179 13.38 13.32 18.77
CA SER A 179 13.32 13.41 17.31
C SER A 179 14.67 13.19 16.62
N SER A 180 15.79 13.06 17.35
CA SER A 180 17.10 13.00 16.74
C SER A 180 17.28 11.70 15.95
N ALA A 181 17.50 11.84 14.65
CA ALA A 181 17.99 10.79 13.78
C ALA A 181 19.39 11.20 13.33
N VAL A 182 20.33 10.26 13.43
CA VAL A 182 21.73 10.46 13.07
C VAL A 182 21.96 10.15 11.59
N THR A 183 21.22 9.20 11.02
CA THR A 183 21.31 8.78 9.62
C THR A 183 19.94 8.81 8.93
N TYR A 184 19.92 8.85 7.59
CA TYR A 184 18.64 8.84 6.84
C TYR A 184 17.90 7.51 6.99
N LEU A 185 18.62 6.40 7.05
CA LEU A 185 18.07 5.06 7.27
C LEU A 185 17.18 4.99 8.51
N GLN A 186 17.54 5.72 9.58
CA GLN A 186 16.77 5.79 10.82
C GLN A 186 15.39 6.44 10.64
N LEU A 187 15.22 7.29 9.63
CA LEU A 187 13.93 7.89 9.28
C LEU A 187 13.00 6.91 8.56
N ARG A 188 13.54 5.86 7.95
CA ARG A 188 12.77 4.84 7.20
C ARG A 188 11.67 4.22 8.05
N SER A 189 12.02 3.75 9.25
CA SER A 189 11.06 3.15 10.20
C SER A 189 10.01 4.14 10.68
N ARG A 190 10.39 5.42 10.83
CA ARG A 190 9.46 6.48 11.20
C ARG A 190 8.41 6.68 10.12
N ILE A 191 8.84 6.93 8.87
CA ILE A 191 7.95 7.12 7.73
C ILE A 191 7.03 5.92 7.55
N TYR A 192 7.57 4.69 7.66
CA TYR A 192 6.77 3.47 7.65
C TYR A 192 5.66 3.49 8.72
N LYS A 193 5.98 3.79 9.98
CA LYS A 193 4.99 3.85 11.07
C LYS A 193 3.95 4.94 10.83
N THR A 194 4.35 6.11 10.32
CA THR A 194 3.44 7.20 9.95
C THR A 194 2.47 6.73 8.86
N LEU A 195 2.95 6.05 7.81
CA LEU A 195 2.10 5.54 6.74
C LEU A 195 1.13 4.46 7.23
N VAL A 196 1.59 3.51 8.07
CA VAL A 196 0.70 2.51 8.68
C VAL A 196 -0.37 3.16 9.55
N PHE A 197 -0.02 4.21 10.30
CA PHE A 197 -1.00 4.98 11.06
C PHE A 197 -2.06 5.60 10.14
N ASN A 198 -1.68 6.24 9.03
CA ASN A 198 -2.62 6.83 8.08
C ASN A 198 -3.48 5.76 7.39
N LEU A 199 -2.90 4.64 6.96
CA LEU A 199 -3.65 3.51 6.41
C LEU A 199 -4.71 2.96 7.37
N ARG A 200 -4.57 3.14 8.68
CA ARG A 200 -5.53 2.66 9.69
C ARG A 200 -6.55 3.71 10.13
N ASN A 201 -6.25 5.00 9.99
CA ASN A 201 -7.04 6.07 10.58
C ASN A 201 -7.57 7.11 9.59
N GLU A 202 -6.98 7.24 8.39
CA GLU A 202 -7.47 8.21 7.41
C GLU A 202 -8.83 7.78 6.85
N THR A 203 -9.69 8.78 6.66
CA THR A 203 -11.08 8.67 6.22
C THR A 203 -11.33 9.40 4.91
N ASP A 204 -10.55 10.45 4.60
CA ASP A 204 -10.64 11.16 3.33
C ASP A 204 -10.04 10.34 2.19
N SER A 205 -10.78 10.23 1.08
CA SER A 205 -10.43 9.36 -0.04
C SER A 205 -9.14 9.80 -0.73
N VAL A 206 -8.93 11.10 -0.95
CA VAL A 206 -7.73 11.60 -1.63
C VAL A 206 -6.49 11.44 -0.74
N ASN A 207 -6.60 11.75 0.55
CA ASN A 207 -5.51 11.52 1.51
C ASN A 207 -5.14 10.04 1.60
N LEU A 208 -6.13 9.16 1.54
CA LEU A 208 -5.91 7.72 1.55
C LEU A 208 -5.22 7.23 0.27
N GLN A 209 -5.63 7.72 -0.92
CA GLN A 209 -4.94 7.42 -2.18
C GLN A 209 -3.48 7.90 -2.15
N LEU A 210 -3.22 9.10 -1.63
CA LEU A 210 -1.87 9.62 -1.46
C LEU A 210 -1.04 8.74 -0.51
N THR A 211 -1.67 8.25 0.57
CA THR A 211 -1.04 7.31 1.51
C THR A 211 -0.71 5.99 0.83
N LEU A 212 -1.64 5.39 0.08
CA LEU A 212 -1.45 4.15 -0.68
C LEU A 212 -0.33 4.29 -1.71
N ALA A 213 -0.28 5.41 -2.44
CA ALA A 213 0.79 5.69 -3.40
C ALA A 213 2.17 5.78 -2.72
N MET A 214 2.26 6.48 -1.58
CA MET A 214 3.51 6.53 -0.80
C MET A 214 3.91 5.16 -0.24
N CYS A 215 2.96 4.30 0.14
CA CYS A 215 3.26 2.92 0.54
C CYS A 215 3.90 2.14 -0.60
N THR A 216 3.37 2.22 -1.83
CA THR A 216 3.96 1.56 -3.01
C THR A 216 5.40 1.98 -3.20
N VAL A 217 5.64 3.31 -3.24
CA VAL A 217 6.98 3.88 -3.43
C VAL A 217 7.93 3.41 -2.33
N LEU A 218 7.53 3.50 -1.05
CA LEU A 218 8.41 3.12 0.05
C LEU A 218 8.73 1.62 0.03
N MET A 219 7.79 0.75 -0.35
CA MET A 219 8.00 -0.70 -0.43
C MET A 219 8.98 -1.06 -1.54
N GLU A 220 8.78 -0.52 -2.74
CA GLU A 220 9.65 -0.78 -3.90
C GLU A 220 11.08 -0.27 -3.66
N GLU A 221 11.21 0.97 -3.21
CA GLU A 221 12.50 1.58 -2.90
C GLU A 221 13.21 0.86 -1.76
N SER A 222 12.49 0.45 -0.70
CA SER A 222 13.10 -0.30 0.42
C SER A 222 13.53 -1.70 0.00
N CYS A 223 12.78 -2.36 -0.88
CA CYS A 223 13.12 -3.66 -1.45
C CYS A 223 14.39 -3.54 -2.30
N SER A 224 14.43 -2.58 -3.23
CA SER A 224 15.59 -2.34 -4.08
C SER A 224 16.83 -1.98 -3.26
N TYR A 225 16.67 -1.11 -2.25
CA TYR A 225 17.77 -0.73 -1.35
C TYR A 225 18.34 -1.95 -0.62
N ASP A 226 17.50 -2.72 0.09
CA ASP A 226 17.95 -3.86 0.90
C ASP A 226 18.61 -4.97 0.07
N LEU A 227 18.10 -5.21 -1.15
CA LEU A 227 18.68 -6.18 -2.10
C LEU A 227 20.00 -5.70 -2.70
N GLY A 228 20.20 -4.38 -2.80
CA GLY A 228 21.43 -3.78 -3.32
C GLY A 228 22.59 -3.74 -2.33
N LEU A 229 22.37 -4.02 -1.04
CA LEU A 229 23.41 -3.96 -0.01
C LEU A 229 24.38 -5.15 -0.07
N THR A 230 25.66 -4.88 0.19
CA THR A 230 26.63 -5.95 0.48
C THR A 230 26.33 -6.63 1.82
N GLU A 231 26.97 -7.76 2.10
CA GLU A 231 26.82 -8.42 3.40
C GLU A 231 27.26 -7.52 4.57
N GLU A 232 28.36 -6.78 4.42
CA GLU A 232 28.86 -5.85 5.44
C GLU A 232 27.89 -4.71 5.68
N GLU A 233 27.38 -4.10 4.62
CA GLU A 233 26.38 -3.03 4.70
C GLU A 233 25.08 -3.54 5.32
N ARG A 234 24.63 -4.75 4.98
CA ARG A 234 23.45 -5.36 5.61
C ARG A 234 23.64 -5.54 7.12
N HIS A 235 24.81 -5.98 7.57
CA HIS A 235 25.11 -6.12 8.99
C HIS A 235 25.07 -4.77 9.72
N GLU A 236 25.64 -3.72 9.12
CA GLU A 236 25.60 -2.38 9.70
C GLU A 236 24.17 -1.81 9.72
N MET A 237 23.36 -2.09 8.69
CA MET A 237 21.95 -1.68 8.63
C MET A 237 21.17 -2.28 9.80
N ILE A 238 21.36 -3.58 10.04
CA ILE A 238 20.72 -4.30 11.15
C ILE A 238 21.17 -3.70 12.48
N ARG A 239 22.46 -3.38 12.62
CA ARG A 239 23.01 -2.74 13.82
C ARG A 239 22.36 -1.38 14.09
N ILE A 240 22.35 -0.49 13.10
CA ILE A 240 21.75 0.85 13.20
C ILE A 240 20.26 0.75 13.57
N THR A 241 19.53 -0.17 12.94
CA THR A 241 18.08 -0.29 13.14
C THR A 241 17.73 -0.91 14.49
N THR A 242 18.55 -1.83 14.99
CA THR A 242 18.37 -2.48 16.30
C THR A 242 18.62 -1.49 17.44
N GLN A 243 19.62 -0.61 17.31
CA GLN A 243 19.90 0.43 18.30
C GLN A 243 18.74 1.40 18.53
N GLN A 244 17.90 1.65 17.51
CA GLN A 244 16.72 2.51 17.66
C GLN A 244 15.54 1.87 18.39
N HIS A 245 15.37 0.54 18.27
CA HIS A 245 14.12 -0.12 18.65
C HIS A 245 14.15 -0.77 20.03
N GLY A 246 15.31 -0.82 20.71
CA GLY A 246 15.45 -1.45 22.04
C GLY A 246 14.96 -2.90 22.12
N THR A 247 14.68 -3.52 20.98
CA THR A 247 14.04 -4.84 20.86
C THR A 247 14.93 -5.74 20.03
N GLN A 248 15.18 -6.95 20.55
CA GLN A 248 16.17 -7.91 20.05
C GLN A 248 15.75 -8.66 18.78
N THR A 249 14.81 -8.14 17.99
CA THR A 249 14.36 -8.80 16.75
C THR A 249 14.96 -8.09 15.53
N PRO A 250 16.10 -8.56 14.99
CA PRO A 250 16.82 -7.91 13.89
C PRO A 250 15.99 -7.78 12.60
N GLU A 251 14.96 -8.62 12.44
CA GLU A 251 14.10 -8.64 11.25
C GLU A 251 13.20 -7.40 11.11
N LYS A 252 12.89 -6.67 12.19
CA LYS A 252 11.97 -5.51 12.16
C LYS A 252 12.50 -4.30 11.38
N GLY A 253 13.78 -4.27 11.09
CA GLY A 253 14.42 -3.19 10.33
C GLY A 253 14.46 -3.37 8.82
N LEU A 254 14.16 -4.58 8.35
CA LEU A 254 14.26 -4.97 6.94
C LEU A 254 12.97 -4.67 6.18
N CYS A 255 13.09 -4.49 4.87
CA CYS A 255 11.98 -4.26 3.94
C CYS A 255 10.89 -5.34 4.06
N VAL A 256 11.26 -6.60 4.32
CA VAL A 256 10.32 -7.71 4.55
C VAL A 256 9.29 -7.38 5.62
N SER A 257 9.72 -6.77 6.73
CA SER A 257 8.83 -6.38 7.82
C SER A 257 7.89 -5.23 7.41
N PHE A 258 8.35 -4.30 6.58
CA PHE A 258 7.52 -3.21 6.08
C PHE A 258 6.48 -3.72 5.09
N VAL A 259 6.88 -4.59 4.15
CA VAL A 259 5.97 -5.23 3.20
C VAL A 259 4.88 -5.99 3.95
N ARG A 260 5.25 -6.87 4.90
CA ARG A 260 4.29 -7.60 5.73
C ARG A 260 3.32 -6.68 6.47
N GLY A 261 3.82 -5.60 7.06
CA GLY A 261 2.99 -4.67 7.82
C GLY A 261 2.04 -3.83 6.96
N PHE A 262 2.49 -3.39 5.78
CA PHE A 262 1.63 -2.70 4.81
C PHE A 262 0.57 -3.64 4.23
N VAL A 263 0.97 -4.85 3.82
CA VAL A 263 0.03 -5.88 3.35
C VAL A 263 -1.03 -6.15 4.41
N SER A 264 -0.62 -6.35 5.67
CA SER A 264 -1.56 -6.57 6.77
C SER A 264 -2.53 -5.40 6.95
N ALA A 265 -2.05 -4.16 6.92
CA ALA A 265 -2.90 -2.98 7.06
C ALA A 265 -3.89 -2.81 5.89
N ILE A 266 -3.44 -3.01 4.65
CA ILE A 266 -4.28 -2.90 3.45
C ILE A 266 -5.32 -4.02 3.41
N CYS A 267 -4.89 -5.27 3.63
CA CYS A 267 -5.76 -6.45 3.60
C CYS A 267 -6.85 -6.41 4.69
N ASP A 268 -6.53 -5.85 5.86
CA ASP A 268 -7.50 -5.63 6.93
C ASP A 268 -8.56 -4.58 6.53
N ARG A 269 -8.14 -3.48 5.89
CA ARG A 269 -9.02 -2.36 5.53
C ARG A 269 -9.85 -2.60 4.26
N ILE A 270 -9.33 -3.28 3.24
CA ILE A 270 -9.95 -3.38 1.90
C ILE A 270 -11.36 -3.99 1.94
N CYS A 271 -11.64 -4.88 2.89
CA CYS A 271 -12.96 -5.50 3.05
C CYS A 271 -13.90 -4.72 3.97
N ARG A 272 -13.42 -3.66 4.64
CA ARG A 272 -14.28 -2.86 5.51
C ARG A 272 -15.17 -1.94 4.68
N PRO A 273 -16.39 -1.60 5.16
CA PRO A 273 -17.35 -0.81 4.40
C PRO A 273 -16.80 0.53 3.91
N GLU A 274 -15.88 1.16 4.66
CA GLU A 274 -15.32 2.47 4.30
C GLU A 274 -14.44 2.40 3.04
N TRP A 275 -13.80 1.26 2.76
CA TRP A 275 -13.00 1.07 1.54
C TRP A 275 -13.78 0.33 0.46
N ALA A 276 -14.51 -0.72 0.87
CA ALA A 276 -15.33 -1.52 -0.03
C ALA A 276 -16.55 -0.75 -0.59
N GLY A 277 -16.97 0.33 0.05
CA GLY A 277 -17.99 1.24 -0.47
C GLY A 277 -17.44 2.23 -1.50
N GLU A 278 -16.14 2.50 -1.47
CA GLU A 278 -15.49 3.56 -2.25
C GLU A 278 -14.75 2.96 -3.46
N HIS A 279 -15.30 3.18 -4.66
CA HIS A 279 -14.78 2.61 -5.91
C HIS A 279 -13.30 2.93 -6.13
N SER A 280 -12.95 4.22 -6.04
CA SER A 280 -11.58 4.70 -6.29
C SER A 280 -10.56 4.16 -5.28
N ILE A 281 -10.95 3.98 -4.00
CA ILE A 281 -10.09 3.44 -2.95
C ILE A 281 -9.87 1.96 -3.12
N SER A 282 -10.93 1.22 -3.44
CA SER A 282 -10.85 -0.21 -3.74
C SER A 282 -9.88 -0.47 -4.89
N LEU A 283 -9.98 0.29 -6.00
CA LEU A 283 -9.05 0.16 -7.12
C LEU A 283 -7.62 0.51 -6.73
N ALA A 284 -7.39 1.65 -6.06
CA ALA A 284 -6.06 2.04 -5.61
C ALA A 284 -5.44 0.97 -4.69
N ALA A 285 -6.20 0.39 -3.76
CA ALA A 285 -5.73 -0.67 -2.90
C ALA A 285 -5.36 -1.95 -3.68
N ILE A 286 -6.20 -2.35 -4.65
CA ILE A 286 -5.91 -3.50 -5.53
C ILE A 286 -4.66 -3.23 -6.36
N ASP A 287 -4.46 -2.01 -6.87
CA ASP A 287 -3.27 -1.63 -7.63
C ASP A 287 -2.01 -1.71 -6.78
N VAL A 288 -2.04 -1.24 -5.52
CA VAL A 288 -0.92 -1.44 -4.59
C VAL A 288 -0.62 -2.92 -4.40
N LEU A 289 -1.65 -3.74 -4.19
CA LEU A 289 -1.48 -5.20 -4.06
C LEU A 289 -0.93 -5.84 -5.34
N ASN A 290 -1.28 -5.34 -6.53
CA ASN A 290 -0.71 -5.83 -7.78
C ASN A 290 0.75 -5.43 -7.94
N CYS A 291 1.13 -4.20 -7.57
CA CYS A 291 2.52 -3.75 -7.60
C CYS A 291 3.44 -4.66 -6.78
N LEU A 292 2.93 -5.15 -5.64
CA LEU A 292 3.66 -6.08 -4.78
C LEU A 292 4.01 -7.41 -5.45
N SER A 293 3.24 -7.86 -6.45
CA SER A 293 3.54 -9.10 -7.18
C SER A 293 4.85 -9.04 -7.98
N HIS A 294 5.36 -7.82 -8.24
CA HIS A 294 6.63 -7.59 -8.93
C HIS A 294 7.83 -7.51 -7.99
N LEU A 295 7.63 -7.52 -6.67
CA LEU A 295 8.75 -7.55 -5.74
C LEU A 295 9.52 -8.87 -5.83
N HIS A 296 10.81 -8.81 -5.50
CA HIS A 296 11.68 -9.98 -5.57
C HIS A 296 11.15 -11.13 -4.68
N PRO A 297 11.13 -12.39 -5.17
CA PRO A 297 10.59 -13.52 -4.41
C PRO A 297 11.22 -13.74 -3.04
N SER A 298 12.50 -13.40 -2.84
CA SER A 298 13.16 -13.53 -1.53
C SER A 298 12.58 -12.59 -0.46
N VAL A 299 11.96 -11.48 -0.87
CA VAL A 299 11.31 -10.53 0.05
C VAL A 299 9.88 -10.98 0.35
N LEU A 300 9.13 -11.39 -0.68
CA LEU A 300 7.75 -11.85 -0.55
C LEU A 300 7.63 -13.20 0.17
N PHE A 301 8.56 -14.12 -0.10
CA PHE A 301 8.58 -15.50 0.42
C PHE A 301 9.83 -15.75 1.29
N ASN A 302 10.18 -14.76 2.11
CA ASN A 302 11.32 -14.86 3.02
C ASN A 302 11.17 -16.09 3.93
N ASN A 303 12.23 -16.88 4.09
CA ASN A 303 12.21 -18.16 4.82
C ASN A 303 11.15 -19.17 4.32
N LYS A 304 10.81 -19.13 3.02
CA LYS A 304 9.75 -19.95 2.40
C LYS A 304 8.35 -19.72 3.00
N ASP A 305 8.15 -18.60 3.67
CA ASP A 305 6.87 -18.23 4.25
C ASP A 305 5.93 -17.65 3.17
N VAL A 306 4.87 -18.39 2.87
CA VAL A 306 3.83 -17.98 1.92
C VAL A 306 2.73 -17.12 2.53
N SER A 307 2.77 -16.84 3.83
CA SER A 307 1.70 -16.15 4.56
C SER A 307 1.30 -14.81 3.96
N THR A 308 2.27 -14.05 3.43
CA THR A 308 2.03 -12.72 2.86
C THR A 308 1.20 -12.83 1.58
N GLY A 309 1.61 -13.69 0.64
CA GLY A 309 0.85 -13.94 -0.59
C GLY A 309 -0.51 -14.59 -0.31
N SER A 310 -0.57 -15.54 0.60
CA SER A 310 -1.82 -16.19 1.03
C SER A 310 -2.82 -15.19 1.62
N LEU A 311 -2.35 -14.26 2.45
CA LEU A 311 -3.19 -13.20 3.03
C LEU A 311 -3.78 -12.29 1.96
N ILE A 312 -2.98 -11.92 0.95
CA ILE A 312 -3.43 -11.07 -0.16
C ILE A 312 -4.52 -11.77 -0.96
N VAL A 313 -4.27 -13.01 -1.41
CA VAL A 313 -5.25 -13.79 -2.18
C VAL A 313 -6.52 -14.02 -1.37
N ALA A 314 -6.41 -14.41 -0.10
CA ALA A 314 -7.57 -14.61 0.77
C ALA A 314 -8.38 -13.31 0.97
N SER A 315 -7.70 -12.16 1.09
CA SER A 315 -8.35 -10.86 1.26
C SER A 315 -9.06 -10.40 -0.01
N LEU A 316 -8.51 -10.67 -1.19
CA LEU A 316 -9.16 -10.40 -2.47
C LEU A 316 -10.39 -11.29 -2.66
N CYS A 317 -10.31 -12.59 -2.31
CA CYS A 317 -11.47 -13.48 -2.34
C CYS A 317 -12.57 -13.01 -1.38
N ARG A 318 -12.21 -12.62 -0.15
CA ARG A 318 -13.15 -12.05 0.84
C ARG A 318 -13.75 -10.73 0.36
N PHE A 319 -12.98 -9.90 -0.34
CA PHE A 319 -13.47 -8.67 -0.94
C PHE A 319 -14.54 -8.95 -2.00
N ILE A 320 -14.28 -9.91 -2.92
CA ILE A 320 -15.25 -10.35 -3.93
C ILE A 320 -16.54 -10.81 -3.27
N GLU A 321 -16.45 -11.67 -2.25
CA GLU A 321 -17.61 -12.13 -1.49
C GLU A 321 -18.37 -10.97 -0.85
N THR A 322 -17.66 -10.03 -0.23
CA THR A 322 -18.26 -8.86 0.42
C THR A 322 -19.01 -7.98 -0.58
N GLN A 323 -18.46 -7.80 -1.79
CA GLN A 323 -19.10 -7.00 -2.85
C GLN A 323 -20.32 -7.70 -3.45
N LEU A 324 -20.17 -8.98 -3.81
CA LEU A 324 -21.24 -9.75 -4.47
C LEU A 324 -22.36 -10.14 -3.50
N GLY A 325 -22.05 -10.25 -2.20
CA GLY A 325 -23.03 -10.51 -1.14
C GLY A 325 -23.93 -9.31 -0.81
N LYS A 326 -23.68 -8.12 -1.38
CA LYS A 326 -24.59 -6.98 -1.24
C LYS A 326 -25.93 -7.27 -1.94
N PRO A 327 -27.07 -6.75 -1.43
CA PRO A 327 -28.36 -6.93 -2.06
C PRO A 327 -28.40 -6.30 -3.48
N PRO A 328 -29.20 -6.83 -4.43
CA PRO A 328 -29.22 -6.38 -5.82
C PRO A 328 -29.34 -4.86 -6.06
N PRO A 329 -30.10 -4.08 -5.27
CA PRO A 329 -30.16 -2.63 -5.45
C PRO A 329 -28.82 -1.90 -5.24
N LEU A 330 -27.87 -2.51 -4.54
CA LEU A 330 -26.53 -1.97 -4.30
C LEU A 330 -25.51 -2.41 -5.35
N HIS A 331 -25.90 -3.19 -6.36
CA HIS A 331 -25.03 -3.61 -7.45
C HIS A 331 -24.90 -2.51 -8.50
N SER A 332 -23.91 -1.64 -8.32
CA SER A 332 -23.55 -0.62 -9.30
C SER A 332 -22.56 -1.13 -10.34
N LYS A 333 -22.45 -0.42 -11.47
CA LYS A 333 -21.42 -0.67 -12.48
C LYS A 333 -20.01 -0.63 -11.88
N ASP A 334 -19.78 0.33 -10.98
CA ASP A 334 -18.50 0.57 -10.31
C ASP A 334 -18.14 -0.53 -9.33
N LEU A 335 -19.14 -1.07 -8.62
CA LEU A 335 -18.97 -2.25 -7.78
C LEU A 335 -18.54 -3.46 -8.61
N HIS A 336 -19.21 -3.73 -9.73
CA HIS A 336 -18.81 -4.83 -10.61
C HIS A 336 -17.40 -4.60 -11.18
N SER A 337 -17.01 -3.35 -11.44
CA SER A 337 -15.65 -3.03 -11.89
C SER A 337 -14.59 -3.35 -10.81
N THR A 338 -14.85 -3.09 -9.53
CA THR A 338 -13.90 -3.47 -8.45
C THR A 338 -13.83 -4.98 -8.26
N VAL A 339 -14.94 -5.70 -8.44
CA VAL A 339 -14.96 -7.17 -8.43
C VAL A 339 -14.12 -7.75 -9.57
N VAL A 340 -14.27 -7.24 -10.79
CA VAL A 340 -13.46 -7.65 -11.95
C VAL A 340 -11.97 -7.39 -11.72
N ALA A 341 -11.63 -6.24 -11.13
CA ALA A 341 -10.26 -5.92 -10.76
C ALA A 341 -9.70 -6.91 -9.73
N ALA A 342 -10.50 -7.31 -8.74
CA ALA A 342 -10.10 -8.29 -7.72
C ALA A 342 -9.87 -9.70 -8.32
N TYR A 343 -10.75 -10.18 -9.22
CA TYR A 343 -10.52 -11.45 -9.94
C TYR A 343 -9.22 -11.41 -10.75
N SER A 344 -9.00 -10.31 -11.48
CA SER A 344 -7.79 -10.10 -12.28
C SER A 344 -6.54 -10.05 -11.39
N SER A 345 -6.62 -9.41 -10.22
CA SER A 345 -5.54 -9.33 -9.24
C SER A 345 -5.17 -10.70 -8.67
N ILE A 346 -6.15 -11.56 -8.36
CA ILE A 346 -5.86 -12.93 -7.93
C ILE A 346 -5.11 -13.68 -9.03
N ALA A 347 -5.50 -13.52 -10.30
CA ALA A 347 -4.79 -14.16 -11.41
C ALA A 347 -3.34 -13.64 -11.52
N VAL A 348 -3.11 -12.33 -11.36
CA VAL A 348 -1.76 -11.74 -11.31
C VAL A 348 -0.92 -12.42 -10.23
N TRP A 349 -1.45 -12.56 -9.02
CA TRP A 349 -0.74 -13.20 -7.90
C TRP A 349 -0.43 -14.67 -8.13
N LEU A 350 -1.37 -15.46 -8.64
CA LEU A 350 -1.13 -16.87 -8.93
C LEU A 350 -0.09 -17.06 -10.04
N ASN A 351 -0.04 -16.17 -11.04
CA ASN A 351 0.98 -16.23 -12.08
C ASN A 351 2.36 -15.79 -11.59
N ALA A 352 2.42 -14.74 -10.77
CA ALA A 352 3.67 -14.23 -10.21
C ALA A 352 4.27 -15.18 -9.18
N ALA A 353 3.43 -15.89 -8.42
CA ALA A 353 3.85 -16.82 -7.37
C ALA A 353 3.09 -18.16 -7.46
N PRO A 354 3.50 -19.08 -8.37
CA PRO A 354 2.85 -20.37 -8.55
C PRO A 354 2.77 -21.23 -7.27
N ILE A 355 3.72 -21.06 -6.33
CA ILE A 355 3.72 -21.73 -5.02
C ILE A 355 2.43 -21.49 -4.22
N LEU A 356 1.73 -20.38 -4.45
CA LEU A 356 0.43 -20.11 -3.84
C LEU A 356 -0.65 -21.08 -4.33
N ALA A 357 -0.56 -21.53 -5.58
CA ALA A 357 -1.48 -22.51 -6.15
C ALA A 357 -1.18 -23.95 -5.67
N GLU A 358 -0.06 -24.19 -4.99
CA GLU A 358 0.24 -25.47 -4.33
C GLU A 358 -0.37 -25.54 -2.91
N CYS A 359 -0.78 -24.40 -2.36
CA CYS A 359 -1.36 -24.31 -1.02
C CYS A 359 -2.85 -24.66 -1.04
N GLU A 360 -3.24 -25.76 -0.39
CA GLU A 360 -4.64 -26.24 -0.35
C GLU A 360 -5.62 -25.16 0.14
N GLY A 361 -5.28 -24.42 1.21
CA GLY A 361 -6.14 -23.35 1.73
C GLY A 361 -6.35 -22.21 0.74
N VAL A 362 -5.34 -21.87 -0.05
CA VAL A 362 -5.44 -20.83 -1.10
C VAL A 362 -6.30 -21.36 -2.25
N LEU A 363 -6.05 -22.58 -2.72
CA LEU A 363 -6.84 -23.22 -3.78
C LEU A 363 -8.32 -23.28 -3.45
N ASN A 364 -8.68 -23.73 -2.24
CA ASN A 364 -10.06 -23.82 -1.80
C ASN A 364 -10.74 -22.44 -1.81
N THR A 365 -10.05 -21.43 -1.27
CA THR A 365 -10.59 -20.06 -1.19
C THR A 365 -10.76 -19.44 -2.59
N VAL A 366 -9.82 -19.68 -3.50
CA VAL A 366 -9.89 -19.21 -4.90
C VAL A 366 -11.01 -19.93 -5.66
N ALA A 367 -11.17 -21.24 -5.47
CA ALA A 367 -12.22 -22.01 -6.11
C ALA A 367 -13.62 -21.56 -5.68
N GLU A 368 -13.81 -21.24 -4.40
CA GLU A 368 -15.06 -20.67 -3.89
C GLU A 368 -15.36 -19.29 -4.49
N ALA A 369 -14.33 -18.44 -4.65
CA ALA A 369 -14.48 -17.16 -5.32
C ALA A 369 -14.84 -17.33 -6.80
N ILE A 370 -14.21 -18.27 -7.52
CA ILE A 370 -14.55 -18.60 -8.92
C ILE A 370 -16.00 -19.08 -9.01
N GLN A 371 -16.39 -20.04 -8.17
CA GLN A 371 -17.75 -20.57 -8.14
C GLN A 371 -18.77 -19.45 -7.94
N LEU A 372 -18.55 -18.58 -6.95
CA LEU A 372 -19.41 -17.42 -6.69
C LEU A 372 -19.55 -16.51 -7.92
N GLY A 373 -18.46 -16.28 -8.67
CA GLY A 373 -18.47 -15.45 -9.87
C GLY A 373 -19.21 -16.06 -11.05
N VAL A 374 -19.13 -17.39 -11.19
CA VAL A 374 -19.78 -18.14 -12.28
C VAL A 374 -21.27 -18.38 -11.99
N THR A 375 -21.61 -18.80 -10.77
CA THR A 375 -22.96 -19.26 -10.41
C THR A 375 -23.78 -18.21 -9.67
N GLY A 376 -23.15 -17.21 -9.07
CA GLY A 376 -23.81 -16.27 -8.15
C GLY A 376 -24.10 -16.83 -6.76
N SER A 377 -23.70 -18.08 -6.45
CA SER A 377 -23.96 -18.75 -5.18
C SER A 377 -22.75 -19.54 -4.68
N LYS A 378 -22.50 -19.49 -3.36
CA LYS A 378 -21.50 -20.33 -2.68
C LYS A 378 -21.99 -21.75 -2.37
N LYS A 379 -23.32 -21.96 -2.34
CA LYS A 379 -23.92 -23.25 -2.03
C LYS A 379 -24.19 -24.01 -3.32
N ASP A 380 -24.22 -25.34 -3.19
CA ASP A 380 -24.72 -26.21 -4.23
C ASP A 380 -26.22 -25.94 -4.46
N SER A 381 -26.51 -24.97 -5.32
CA SER A 381 -27.86 -24.60 -5.75
C SER A 381 -28.21 -25.37 -7.02
N SER A 382 -29.47 -25.75 -7.18
CA SER A 382 -29.93 -26.41 -8.42
C SER A 382 -29.50 -25.61 -9.65
N PRO A 383 -29.08 -26.27 -10.75
CA PRO A 383 -28.51 -25.61 -11.94
C PRO A 383 -29.44 -24.55 -12.55
N GLU A 384 -30.75 -24.67 -12.36
CA GLU A 384 -31.77 -23.72 -12.83
C GLU A 384 -31.75 -22.35 -12.12
N ASN A 385 -31.10 -22.23 -10.95
CA ASN A 385 -31.03 -20.99 -10.16
C ASN A 385 -29.65 -20.31 -10.17
N CYS A 386 -28.69 -20.86 -10.92
CA CYS A 386 -27.33 -20.33 -11.01
C CYS A 386 -27.28 -19.18 -12.04
N LYS A 387 -27.01 -17.95 -11.58
CA LYS A 387 -26.80 -16.80 -12.45
C LYS A 387 -25.73 -15.87 -11.87
N ALA A 388 -24.66 -15.67 -12.62
CA ALA A 388 -23.64 -14.67 -12.31
C ALA A 388 -24.24 -13.27 -12.14
N ALA A 389 -23.65 -12.47 -11.25
CA ALA A 389 -24.12 -11.11 -10.96
C ALA A 389 -24.09 -10.19 -12.21
N SER A 390 -23.13 -10.38 -13.10
CA SER A 390 -23.12 -9.77 -14.44
C SER A 390 -22.23 -10.55 -15.41
N LYS A 391 -22.39 -10.29 -16.71
CA LYS A 391 -21.54 -10.88 -17.76
C LYS A 391 -20.04 -10.58 -17.53
N ARG A 392 -19.70 -9.36 -17.11
CA ARG A 392 -18.30 -8.97 -16.82
C ARG A 392 -17.71 -9.75 -15.65
N VAL A 393 -18.51 -9.99 -14.61
CA VAL A 393 -18.09 -10.78 -13.44
C VAL A 393 -17.90 -12.24 -13.82
N LEU A 394 -18.80 -12.81 -14.64
CA LEU A 394 -18.65 -14.15 -15.18
C LEU A 394 -17.35 -14.30 -15.98
N GLU A 395 -17.12 -13.42 -16.96
CA GLU A 395 -15.91 -13.45 -17.81
C GLU A 395 -14.62 -13.34 -16.98
N ALA A 396 -14.61 -12.48 -15.94
CA ALA A 396 -13.46 -12.34 -15.06
C ALA A 396 -13.23 -13.59 -14.18
N ALA A 397 -14.31 -14.24 -13.71
CA ALA A 397 -14.22 -15.47 -12.94
C ALA A 397 -13.76 -16.66 -13.81
N GLU A 398 -14.26 -16.77 -15.04
CA GLU A 398 -13.81 -17.76 -16.03
C GLU A 398 -12.34 -17.52 -16.39
N TYR A 399 -11.92 -16.27 -16.60
CA TYR A 399 -10.51 -15.93 -16.81
C TYR A 399 -9.63 -16.39 -15.64
N LEU A 400 -10.03 -16.11 -14.39
CA LEU A 400 -9.30 -16.59 -13.21
C LEU A 400 -9.24 -18.11 -13.17
N MET A 401 -10.33 -18.80 -13.50
CA MET A 401 -10.39 -20.27 -13.57
C MET A 401 -9.38 -20.81 -14.59
N HIS A 402 -9.36 -20.26 -15.81
CA HIS A 402 -8.40 -20.65 -16.84
C HIS A 402 -6.96 -20.39 -16.39
N SER A 403 -6.71 -19.23 -15.77
CA SER A 403 -5.40 -18.87 -15.22
C SER A 403 -4.97 -19.85 -14.12
N LEU A 404 -5.88 -20.26 -13.24
CA LEU A 404 -5.59 -21.20 -12.16
C LEU A 404 -5.22 -22.57 -12.74
N PHE A 405 -5.99 -23.10 -13.68
CA PHE A 405 -5.68 -24.39 -14.32
C PHE A 405 -4.35 -24.35 -15.07
N PHE A 406 -4.05 -23.24 -15.73
CA PHE A 406 -2.76 -23.04 -16.37
C PHE A 406 -1.60 -23.03 -15.37
N VAL A 407 -1.72 -22.32 -14.24
CA VAL A 407 -0.68 -22.25 -13.21
C VAL A 407 -0.46 -23.60 -12.54
N VAL A 408 -1.53 -24.28 -12.12
CA VAL A 408 -1.42 -25.61 -11.50
C VAL A 408 -0.81 -26.60 -12.48
N GLY A 409 -1.15 -26.48 -13.77
CA GLY A 409 -0.61 -27.36 -14.80
C GLY A 409 0.85 -27.10 -15.20
N ARG A 410 1.51 -26.08 -14.62
CA ARG A 410 2.96 -25.88 -14.75
C ARG A 410 3.77 -26.71 -13.76
N CYS A 411 3.16 -27.22 -12.69
CA CYS A 411 3.86 -28.00 -11.68
C CYS A 411 4.16 -29.40 -12.26
N GLY A 412 5.41 -29.59 -12.66
CA GLY A 412 5.82 -30.68 -13.54
C GLY A 412 5.68 -32.09 -12.97
N GLU A 413 4.93 -32.92 -13.68
CA GLU A 413 5.54 -34.03 -14.41
C GLU A 413 5.17 -33.88 -15.89
N ALA A 414 6.13 -34.20 -16.77
CA ALA A 414 6.01 -34.04 -18.21
C ALA A 414 4.64 -34.51 -18.74
N ILE A 415 4.14 -33.78 -19.74
CA ILE A 415 3.06 -34.22 -20.64
C ILE A 415 3.24 -35.71 -20.96
N CYS A 416 2.49 -36.59 -20.29
CA CYS A 416 2.48 -38.00 -20.59
C CYS A 416 1.31 -38.23 -21.53
N ASP A 417 1.56 -38.23 -22.84
CA ASP A 417 0.63 -38.77 -23.84
C ASP A 417 0.47 -40.29 -23.62
N GLU A 418 -0.61 -40.88 -24.14
CA GLU A 418 -0.95 -42.31 -24.04
C GLU A 418 0.23 -43.20 -24.42
N ARG A 419 0.98 -42.79 -25.45
CA ARG A 419 2.19 -43.46 -25.93
C ARG A 419 3.35 -43.41 -24.92
N ARG A 420 3.45 -42.34 -24.13
CA ARG A 420 4.49 -42.17 -23.12
C ARG A 420 4.15 -42.97 -21.86
N LEU A 421 2.87 -43.07 -21.49
CA LEU A 421 2.43 -44.01 -20.44
C LEU A 421 2.66 -45.46 -20.86
N LEU A 422 2.34 -45.82 -22.11
CA LEU A 422 2.64 -47.13 -22.67
C LEU A 422 4.14 -47.43 -22.66
N TYR A 423 4.98 -46.45 -22.97
CA TYR A 423 6.44 -46.59 -22.93
C TYR A 423 6.97 -46.76 -21.50
N THR A 424 6.46 -45.97 -20.54
CA THR A 424 6.94 -45.98 -19.14
C THR A 424 6.50 -47.23 -18.38
N TYR A 425 5.26 -47.68 -18.55
CA TYR A 425 4.69 -48.79 -17.77
C TYR A 425 4.51 -50.09 -18.56
N GLY A 426 4.72 -50.05 -19.88
CA GLY A 426 4.63 -51.21 -20.77
C GLY A 426 3.19 -51.61 -21.16
N PRO A 427 3.05 -52.46 -22.20
CA PRO A 427 1.75 -52.90 -22.74
C PRO A 427 0.95 -53.81 -21.80
N ALA A 428 1.59 -54.34 -20.75
CA ALA A 428 0.90 -55.15 -19.74
C ALA A 428 0.11 -54.28 -18.74
N ALA A 429 0.50 -53.02 -18.56
CA ALA A 429 -0.08 -52.11 -17.57
C ALA A 429 -0.95 -51.03 -18.21
N ILE A 430 -0.62 -50.57 -19.42
CA ILE A 430 -1.35 -49.50 -20.12
C ILE A 430 -1.84 -50.01 -21.47
N ASP A 431 -3.15 -49.93 -21.68
CA ASP A 431 -3.79 -50.25 -22.96
C ASP A 431 -4.34 -48.95 -23.56
N THR A 432 -3.73 -48.49 -24.65
CA THR A 432 -4.11 -47.23 -25.30
C THR A 432 -5.53 -47.25 -25.87
N THR A 433 -6.16 -48.42 -26.01
CA THR A 433 -7.54 -48.56 -26.50
C THR A 433 -8.60 -48.44 -25.40
N LYS A 434 -8.19 -48.52 -24.13
CA LYS A 434 -9.08 -48.45 -22.95
C LYS A 434 -9.20 -47.04 -22.36
N PHE A 435 -8.64 -46.04 -23.04
CA PHE A 435 -8.83 -44.66 -22.64
C PHE A 435 -10.26 -44.22 -22.97
N PHE A 436 -10.96 -43.74 -21.96
CA PHE A 436 -12.28 -43.15 -22.10
C PHE A 436 -12.15 -41.67 -22.41
N HIS A 437 -12.52 -41.27 -23.63
CA HIS A 437 -12.38 -39.90 -24.09
C HIS A 437 -13.69 -39.12 -23.93
N VAL A 438 -13.63 -37.98 -23.25
CA VAL A 438 -14.75 -37.06 -23.04
C VAL A 438 -14.41 -35.72 -23.64
N LEU A 439 -15.26 -35.20 -24.51
CA LEU A 439 -15.14 -33.84 -25.02
C LEU A 439 -15.89 -32.90 -24.08
N ILE A 440 -15.16 -32.08 -23.32
CA ILE A 440 -15.69 -31.06 -22.42
C ILE A 440 -15.78 -29.75 -23.21
N ASN A 441 -16.96 -29.10 -23.20
CA ASN A 441 -17.22 -27.80 -23.83
C ASN A 441 -16.92 -27.69 -25.34
N GLY A 442 -16.76 -28.80 -26.07
CA GLY A 442 -16.55 -28.79 -27.52
C GLY A 442 -15.10 -28.52 -27.97
N ASP A 443 -14.20 -28.20 -27.06
CA ASP A 443 -12.80 -27.82 -27.38
C ASP A 443 -11.76 -28.53 -26.51
N THR A 444 -12.18 -29.30 -25.50
CA THR A 444 -11.29 -29.91 -24.53
C THR A 444 -11.49 -31.43 -24.51
N LEU A 445 -10.51 -32.21 -24.99
CA LEU A 445 -10.58 -33.66 -24.95
C LEU A 445 -9.96 -34.18 -23.64
N LEU A 446 -10.69 -34.95 -22.85
CA LEU A 446 -10.22 -35.58 -21.62
C LEU A 446 -10.19 -37.10 -21.80
N SER A 447 -9.00 -37.70 -21.81
CA SER A 447 -8.77 -39.15 -21.84
C SER A 447 -8.59 -39.70 -20.42
N LEU A 448 -9.48 -40.58 -19.96
CA LEU A 448 -9.42 -41.21 -18.64
C LEU A 448 -8.99 -42.67 -18.78
N HIS A 449 -8.10 -43.16 -17.92
CA HIS A 449 -7.76 -44.58 -17.86
C HIS A 449 -7.77 -45.05 -16.40
N GLU A 450 -8.48 -46.13 -16.15
CA GLU A 450 -8.48 -46.78 -14.84
C GLU A 450 -7.08 -47.37 -14.58
N ALA A 451 -6.42 -46.97 -13.49
CA ALA A 451 -5.04 -47.37 -13.19
C ALA A 451 -4.93 -48.06 -11.82
N SER A 452 -6.06 -48.50 -11.26
CA SER A 452 -6.16 -49.18 -9.97
C SER A 452 -5.28 -50.43 -9.88
N HIS A 453 -5.00 -51.07 -11.01
CA HIS A 453 -4.16 -52.26 -11.14
C HIS A 453 -2.65 -51.97 -11.18
N ILE A 454 -2.22 -50.70 -11.21
CA ILE A 454 -0.80 -50.30 -11.24
C ILE A 454 -0.36 -49.98 -9.81
N THR A 455 0.26 -50.96 -9.14
CA THR A 455 0.64 -50.92 -7.72
C THR A 455 1.63 -49.81 -7.36
N GLU A 456 2.50 -49.42 -8.30
CA GLU A 456 3.46 -48.31 -8.15
C GLU A 456 2.79 -46.93 -8.06
N LEU A 457 1.55 -46.80 -8.53
CA LEU A 457 0.80 -45.54 -8.55
C LEU A 457 -0.32 -45.49 -7.50
N SER A 458 -0.85 -46.65 -7.10
CA SER A 458 -2.05 -46.72 -6.27
C SER A 458 -1.78 -46.66 -4.77
N ASN A 459 -0.57 -46.97 -4.28
CA ASN A 459 -0.24 -47.02 -2.83
C ASN A 459 -1.32 -47.70 -1.95
N GLY A 460 -2.11 -48.62 -2.52
CA GLY A 460 -3.20 -49.31 -1.83
C GLY A 460 -4.59 -48.66 -1.84
N GLU A 461 -4.82 -47.56 -2.58
CA GLU A 461 -6.14 -46.92 -2.74
C GLU A 461 -6.61 -46.82 -4.20
N ASN A 462 -7.92 -46.72 -4.42
CA ASN A 462 -8.54 -46.61 -5.76
C ASN A 462 -8.04 -45.35 -6.50
N PHE A 463 -7.28 -45.55 -7.58
CA PHE A 463 -6.57 -44.49 -8.29
C PHE A 463 -7.06 -44.35 -9.75
N LEU A 464 -7.52 -43.15 -10.12
CA LEU A 464 -8.01 -42.80 -11.46
C LEU A 464 -7.00 -41.87 -12.14
N LYS A 465 -6.42 -42.31 -13.27
CA LYS A 465 -5.44 -41.53 -14.04
C LYS A 465 -6.20 -40.72 -15.10
N ALA A 466 -6.25 -39.40 -14.96
CA ALA A 466 -6.90 -38.51 -15.91
C ALA A 466 -5.84 -37.81 -16.79
N MET A 467 -5.98 -37.92 -18.10
CA MET A 467 -5.07 -37.32 -19.08
C MET A 467 -5.88 -36.41 -20.02
N GLN A 468 -5.74 -35.09 -19.85
CA GLN A 468 -6.42 -34.12 -20.71
C GLN A 468 -5.60 -33.87 -21.99
N ARG A 469 -6.19 -34.14 -23.15
CA ARG A 469 -5.77 -33.58 -24.44
C ARG A 469 -6.39 -32.18 -24.61
N CYS A 470 -5.77 -31.20 -23.97
CA CYS A 470 -5.70 -29.81 -24.43
C CYS A 470 -4.66 -29.05 -23.59
N PHE A 471 -3.51 -28.71 -24.19
CA PHE A 471 -2.36 -27.87 -23.74
C PHE A 471 -2.00 -27.62 -22.26
N ILE A 472 -2.59 -28.31 -21.28
CA ILE A 472 -2.46 -28.02 -19.84
C ILE A 472 -2.54 -29.36 -19.09
N HIS A 473 -1.52 -29.69 -18.29
CA HIS A 473 -1.35 -31.01 -17.66
C HIS A 473 -1.54 -31.04 -16.14
N TRP A 474 -2.14 -32.14 -15.66
CA TRP A 474 -2.06 -32.81 -14.35
C TRP A 474 -2.56 -32.15 -13.02
N PHE A 475 -3.24 -33.03 -12.27
CA PHE A 475 -4.07 -32.80 -11.08
C PHE A 475 -3.40 -33.40 -9.82
N SER A 476 -3.29 -32.61 -8.75
CA SER A 476 -3.08 -33.09 -7.37
C SER A 476 -4.41 -33.13 -6.61
N SER A 477 -4.46 -33.87 -5.50
CA SER A 477 -5.64 -34.15 -4.66
C SER A 477 -6.52 -32.95 -4.31
N GLY A 478 -5.98 -31.73 -4.33
CA GLY A 478 -6.74 -30.48 -4.11
C GLY A 478 -7.74 -30.13 -5.22
N LEU A 479 -7.48 -30.51 -6.48
CA LEU A 479 -8.41 -30.19 -7.59
C LEU A 479 -9.55 -31.21 -7.78
N LYS A 480 -9.52 -32.40 -7.17
CA LYS A 480 -10.69 -33.31 -7.17
C LYS A 480 -11.91 -32.64 -6.53
N TYR A 481 -11.69 -31.76 -5.55
CA TYR A 481 -12.73 -30.94 -4.92
C TYR A 481 -13.25 -29.83 -5.87
N ILE A 482 -12.33 -29.16 -6.56
CA ILE A 482 -12.62 -28.07 -7.52
C ILE A 482 -13.39 -28.58 -8.75
N LEU A 483 -12.98 -29.71 -9.35
CA LEU A 483 -13.69 -30.33 -10.47
C LEU A 483 -15.08 -30.83 -10.08
N ARG A 484 -15.24 -31.47 -8.90
CA ARG A 484 -16.57 -31.91 -8.43
C ARG A 484 -17.53 -30.73 -8.26
N ARG A 485 -17.04 -29.58 -7.79
CA ARG A 485 -17.84 -28.36 -7.58
C ARG A 485 -18.06 -27.53 -8.84
N LEU A 486 -17.16 -27.56 -9.84
CA LEU A 486 -17.28 -26.72 -11.05
C LEU A 486 -17.83 -27.49 -12.27
N ILE A 487 -17.56 -28.79 -12.41
CA ILE A 487 -18.05 -29.62 -13.53
C ILE A 487 -19.48 -30.10 -13.30
N GLY A 488 -19.96 -30.16 -12.05
CA GLY A 488 -21.34 -30.54 -11.74
C GLY A 488 -22.43 -29.56 -12.17
N TYR A 489 -22.08 -28.41 -12.77
CA TYR A 489 -22.98 -27.30 -13.07
C TYR A 489 -23.04 -26.88 -14.55
N ARG A 490 -22.46 -27.67 -15.47
CA ARG A 490 -22.66 -27.48 -16.92
C ARG A 490 -23.40 -28.65 -17.52
#